data_AF-A0A3M1L1Q0-F1
#
_entry.id   AF-A0A3M1L1Q0-F1
#
_cell.length_a   1.000
_cell.length_b   1.000
_cell.length_c   1.000
_cell.angle_alpha   90.00
_cell.angle_beta   90.00
_cell.angle_gamma   90.00
#
_symmetry.space_group_name_H-M   'P 1'
#
loop_
_entity.id
_entity.type
_entity.pdbx_description
1 polymer ?
#
loop_
_entity_poly.entity_id
_entity_poly.type
_entity_poly.pdbx_seq_one_letter_code
_entity_poly.pdbx_strand_id
1 'polypeptide(L)' 'MSPTSNRSRHLEVVAQSKRGMIDAVRQALLGAHRRLGSLDCCEAELLSQIVRKGRTRSYEITLSVTQRPLRQTHGS' A
#
# COMPACT_ATOMS: atom_id res chain seq x y z
N MET A 1 7.07 30.61 -10.34
CA MET A 1 5.97 29.80 -9.77
C MET A 1 6.05 28.41 -10.40
N SER A 2 6.47 27.40 -9.63
CA SER A 2 6.60 26.03 -10.15
C SER A 2 5.23 25.36 -10.19
N PRO A 3 4.88 24.61 -11.25
CA PRO A 3 3.61 23.89 -11.28
C PRO A 3 3.70 22.78 -10.22
N THR A 4 2.90 22.89 -9.16
CA THR A 4 2.68 21.81 -8.20
C THR A 4 2.02 20.67 -8.96
N SER A 5 2.85 19.68 -9.31
CA SER A 5 2.47 18.48 -10.05
C SER A 5 1.33 17.77 -9.32
N ASN A 6 0.10 17.98 -9.79
CA ASN A 6 -1.13 17.40 -9.27
C ASN A 6 -1.29 15.95 -9.74
N ARG A 7 -0.26 15.13 -9.52
CA ARG A 7 -0.25 13.72 -9.92
C ARG A 7 -0.57 12.85 -8.72
N SER A 8 -1.65 12.08 -8.84
CA SER A 8 -1.96 10.97 -7.96
C SER A 8 -0.74 10.06 -7.85
N ARG A 9 -0.33 9.69 -6.63
CA ARG A 9 0.80 8.79 -6.42
C ARG A 9 0.28 7.37 -6.29
N HIS A 10 0.73 6.48 -7.16
CA HIS A 10 0.44 5.06 -7.07
C HIS A 10 1.65 4.31 -6.53
N LEU A 11 1.42 3.35 -5.63
CA LEU A 11 2.44 2.56 -4.99
C LEU A 11 1.97 1.11 -4.85
N GLU A 12 2.81 0.17 -5.30
CA GLU A 12 2.62 -1.25 -5.01
C GLU A 12 3.61 -1.71 -3.94
N VAL A 13 3.13 -2.48 -2.96
CA VAL A 13 3.92 -3.10 -1.91
C VAL A 13 3.59 -4.58 -1.83
N VAL A 14 4.60 -5.43 -2.02
CA VAL A 14 4.49 -6.86 -1.81
C VAL A 14 5.13 -7.22 -0.47
N ALA A 15 4.41 -7.95 0.36
CA ALA A 15 4.91 -8.46 1.63
C ALA A 15 4.59 -9.95 1.78
N GLN A 16 5.52 -10.70 2.38
CA GLN A 16 5.38 -12.13 2.62
C GLN A 16 5.56 -12.45 4.10
N SER A 17 4.70 -13.31 4.64
CA SER A 17 4.86 -13.83 6.00
C SER A 17 4.59 -15.31 6.11
N LYS A 18 5.44 -16.01 6.85
CA LYS A 18 5.22 -17.40 7.29
C LYS A 18 4.30 -17.48 8.52
N ARG A 19 4.12 -16.36 9.25
CA ARG A 19 3.35 -16.30 10.50
C ARG A 19 1.85 -16.25 10.25
N GLY A 20 1.42 -15.69 9.13
CA GLY A 20 0.02 -15.59 8.77
C GLY A 20 -0.27 -14.43 7.82
N MET A 21 -1.48 -14.43 7.26
CA MET A 21 -1.95 -13.38 6.36
C MET A 21 -1.95 -12.00 7.03
N ILE A 22 -2.43 -11.88 8.26
CA ILE A 22 -2.50 -10.60 8.99
C ILE A 22 -1.11 -9.97 9.18
N ASP A 23 -0.08 -10.79 9.43
CA ASP A 23 1.29 -10.30 9.54
C ASP A 23 1.81 -9.77 8.19
N ALA A 24 1.52 -10.46 7.08
CA ALA A 24 1.86 -9.98 5.75
C ALA A 24 1.14 -8.67 5.39
N VAL A 25 -0.16 -8.53 5.74
CA VAL A 25 -0.91 -7.27 5.55
C VAL A 25 -0.28 -6.13 6.35
N ARG A 26 0.05 -6.36 7.62
CA ARG A 26 0.71 -5.37 8.47
C ARG A 26 2.03 -4.91 7.87
N GLN A 27 2.84 -5.84 7.35
CA GLN A 27 4.10 -5.51 6.70
C GLN A 27 3.90 -4.69 5.41
N ALA A 28 2.89 -5.02 4.61
CA ALA A 28 2.56 -4.26 3.40
C ALA A 28 2.13 -2.82 3.73
N LEU A 29 1.25 -2.64 4.72
CA LEU A 29 0.80 -1.33 5.19
C LEU A 29 1.95 -0.49 5.76
N LEU A 30 2.83 -1.09 6.57
CA LEU A 30 4.03 -0.41 7.08
C LEU A 30 4.96 0.00 5.93
N GLY A 31 5.14 -0.86 4.92
CA GLY A 31 5.90 -0.54 3.72
C GLY A 31 5.29 0.64 2.94
N ALA A 32 3.96 0.68 2.81
CA ALA A 32 3.26 1.77 2.16
C ALA A 32 3.38 3.09 2.93
N HIS A 33 3.17 3.05 4.24
CA HIS A 33 3.30 4.21 5.12
C HIS A 33 4.70 4.83 5.06
N ARG A 34 5.76 4.01 5.09
CA ARG A 34 7.15 4.51 4.98
C ARG A 34 7.45 5.23 3.67
N ARG A 35 6.75 4.86 2.57
CA ARG A 35 6.97 5.42 1.23
C ARG A 35 6.08 6.64 0.95
N LEU A 36 4.86 6.65 1.48
CA LEU A 36 3.87 7.71 1.24
C LEU A 36 3.76 8.74 2.38
N GLY A 37 4.30 8.43 3.55
CA GLY A 37 4.22 9.27 4.75
C GLY A 37 2.90 9.12 5.49
N SER A 38 1.76 9.39 4.83
CA SER A 38 0.41 9.15 5.39
C SER A 38 -0.44 8.35 4.39
N LEU A 39 -1.38 7.56 4.92
CA LEU A 39 -2.34 6.76 4.17
C LEU A 39 -3.78 7.32 4.23
N ASP A 40 -4.01 8.47 4.88
CA ASP A 40 -5.36 8.97 5.21
C ASP A 40 -6.22 9.34 3.98
N CYS A 41 -5.58 9.64 2.84
CA CYS A 41 -6.25 9.96 1.57
C CYS A 41 -5.91 8.95 0.47
N CYS A 42 -5.69 7.69 0.87
CA CYS A 42 -5.34 6.63 -0.06
C CYS A 42 -6.51 5.67 -0.29
N GLU A 43 -6.66 5.23 -1.53
CA GLU A 43 -7.43 4.03 -1.85
C GLU A 43 -6.47 2.84 -1.90
N ALA A 44 -6.88 1.72 -1.35
CA ALA A 44 -6.06 0.52 -1.29
C ALA A 44 -6.81 -0.68 -1.87
N GLU A 45 -6.16 -1.39 -2.78
CA GLU A 45 -6.59 -2.70 -3.26
C GLU A 45 -5.62 -3.75 -2.72
N LEU A 46 -6.17 -4.91 -2.35
CA LEU A 46 -5.42 -5.99 -1.73
C LEU A 46 -5.65 -7.29 -2.46
N LEU A 47 -4.56 -7.91 -2.90
CA LEU A 47 -4.54 -9.28 -3.39
C LEU A 47 -3.79 -10.14 -2.39
N SER A 48 -4.35 -11.32 -2.09
CA SER A 48 -3.75 -12.27 -1.17
C SER A 48 -3.56 -13.61 -1.87
N GLN A 49 -2.41 -14.24 -1.64
CA GLN A 49 -2.17 -15.60 -2.10
C GLN A 49 -1.30 -16.39 -1.13
N ILE A 50 -1.42 -17.71 -1.22
CA ILE A 50 -0.57 -18.64 -0.48
C ILE A 50 0.53 -19.12 -1.42
N VAL A 51 1.77 -18.78 -1.11
CA VAL A 51 2.95 -19.21 -1.85
C VAL A 51 3.53 -20.44 -1.19
N ARG A 52 3.83 -21.48 -1.98
CA ARG A 52 4.51 -22.70 -1.52
C ARG A 52 5.89 -22.80 -2.19
N LYS A 53 6.94 -22.91 -1.38
CA LYS A 53 8.31 -23.19 -1.84
C LYS A 53 8.81 -24.44 -1.12
N GLY A 54 8.78 -25.57 -1.82
CA GLY A 54 9.01 -26.88 -1.23
C GLY A 54 7.99 -27.18 -0.11
N ARG A 55 8.49 -27.54 1.08
CA ARG A 55 7.66 -27.77 2.28
C ARG A 55 7.24 -26.49 3.02
N THR A 56 7.73 -25.33 2.59
CA THR A 56 7.43 -24.05 3.26
C THR A 56 6.21 -23.40 2.64
N ARG A 57 5.26 -22.98 3.50
CA ARG A 57 4.12 -22.14 3.13
C ARG A 57 4.34 -20.72 3.65
N SER A 58 4.04 -19.72 2.82
CA SER A 58 3.95 -18.32 3.22
C SER A 58 2.69 -17.68 2.64
N TYR A 59 2.22 -16.63 3.28
CA TYR A 59 1.16 -15.75 2.80
C TYR A 59 1.82 -14.56 2.13
N GLU A 60 1.48 -14.29 0.89
CA GLU A 60 1.91 -13.10 0.15
C GLU A 60 0.72 -12.15 0.02
N ILE A 61 0.97 -10.88 0.26
CA ILE A 61 0.02 -9.79 0.11
C ILE A 61 0.63 -8.79 -0.86
N THR A 62 -0.10 -8.49 -1.92
CA THR A 62 0.15 -7.34 -2.79
C THR A 62 -0.84 -6.25 -2.42
N LEU A 63 -0.31 -5.11 -1.98
CA LEU A 63 -1.09 -3.93 -1.60
C LEU A 63 -0.82 -2.83 -2.62
N SER A 64 -1.85 -2.45 -3.36
CA SER A 64 -1.82 -1.37 -4.34
C SER A 64 -2.49 -0.14 -3.74
N VAL A 65 -1.72 0.92 -3.53
CA VAL A 65 -2.15 2.15 -2.85
C VAL A 65 -2.12 3.32 -3.82
N THR A 66 -3.25 4.00 -3.95
CA THR A 66 -3.38 5.21 -4.75
C THR A 66 -3.68 6.39 -3.85
N GLN A 67 -2.71 7.28 -3.67
CA GLN A 67 -2.87 8.54 -2.94
C GLN A 67 -3.60 9.55 -3.84
N ARG A 68 -4.79 9.96 -3.42
CA ARG A 68 -5.54 11.02 -4.09
C ARG A 68 -4.96 12.39 -3.70
N PRO A 69 -4.89 13.36 -4.62
CA PRO A 69 -4.58 14.73 -4.24
C PRO A 69 -5.65 15.22 -3.25
N LEU A 70 -5.22 15.76 -2.12
CA LEU A 70 -6.11 16.44 -1.19
C LEU A 70 -6.75 17.59 -1.98
N ARG A 71 -8.05 17.47 -2.31
CA ARG A 71 -8.78 18.61 -2.88
C ARG A 71 -8.72 19.69 -1.83
N GLN A 72 -7.94 20.74 -2.07
CA GLN A 72 -8.06 21.98 -1.32
C GLN A 72 -9.48 22.48 -1.60
N THR A 73 -10.41 22.19 -0.70
CA THR A 73 -11.66 22.92 -0.63
C THR A 73 -11.29 24.34 -0.27
N HIS A 74 -11.18 25.20 -1.28
CA HIS A 74 -11.22 26.63 -1.11
C HIS A 74 -12.54 26.95 -0.39
N GLY A 75 -12.43 27.30 0.90
CA GLY A 75 -13.53 27.87 1.66
C GLY A 75 -14.02 29.13 0.95
N SER A 76 -15.35 29.22 0.83
CA SER A 76 -16.09 30.38 0.34
C SER A 76 -15.97 31.57 1.28
#